data_AF-A0A7J9WTQ9-F1
#
_entry.id   AF-A0A7J9WTQ9-F1
#
_cell.length_a   1.000
_cell.length_b   1.000
_cell.length_c   1.000
_cell.angle_alpha   90.00
_cell.angle_beta   90.00
_cell.angle_gamma   90.00
#
_symmetry.space_group_name_H-M   'P 1'
#
loop_
_entity.id
_entity.type
_entity.pdbx_description
1 polymer ?
#
loop_
_entity_poly.entity_id
_entity_poly.type
_entity_poly.pdbx_seq_one_letter_code
_entity_poly.pdbx_strand_id
1 'polypeptide(L)'
;MRVAILSDIHGNLLALEAVMADLEVQRPDQVWCGGDLGWLGPWAPECIQRVRESGWPTVKGNTDVWITGDPQTVDSEEDRVSFIALAEEHAISQDDADWLLNLPLGHTGTGSVLLVHGTPDSPFRAPMPDDPAPDFSPYEDRAAIVVYAHVHRAFVRRLSGGTLVANTGAVGLPMDGDTASYLLIDRVGTDITLRHRRVTFDRRAGLAEAKRIGGLIGERFAEMLGPA
;
A
#
# COMPACT_ATOMS: atom_id res chain seq x y z
N MET A 1 -11.24 20.80 1.36
CA MET A 1 -11.30 19.41 0.87
C MET A 1 -10.20 18.63 1.56
N ARG A 2 -10.48 17.42 2.02
CA ARG A 2 -9.53 16.49 2.61
C ARG A 2 -9.59 15.14 1.90
N VAL A 3 -8.46 14.65 1.43
CA VAL A 3 -8.32 13.30 0.88
C VAL A 3 -7.41 12.49 1.81
N ALA A 4 -7.82 11.27 2.15
CA ALA A 4 -6.96 10.29 2.80
C ALA A 4 -6.52 9.24 1.79
N ILE A 5 -5.24 8.86 1.83
CA ILE A 5 -4.67 7.85 0.94
C ILE A 5 -3.86 6.88 1.79
N LEU A 6 -4.22 5.60 1.73
CA LEU A 6 -3.56 4.50 2.44
C LEU A 6 -3.11 3.42 1.45
N SER A 7 -2.10 2.63 1.77
CA SER A 7 -1.58 1.55 0.91
C SER A 7 -0.85 0.49 1.74
N ASP A 8 -0.42 -0.59 1.07
CA ASP A 8 0.54 -1.57 1.59
C ASP A 8 -0.01 -2.19 2.89
N ILE A 9 -1.24 -2.70 2.80
CA ILE A 9 -1.99 -3.31 3.90
C ILE A 9 -1.45 -4.71 4.21
N HIS A 10 -1.01 -5.44 3.18
CA HIS A 10 -0.31 -6.72 3.32
C HIS A 10 -0.97 -7.69 4.30
N GLY A 11 -2.29 -7.87 4.20
CA GLY A 11 -3.06 -8.80 5.02
C GLY A 11 -2.98 -8.54 6.52
N ASN A 12 -2.58 -7.33 6.96
CA ASN A 12 -2.54 -6.93 8.35
C ASN A 12 -3.86 -6.26 8.76
N LEU A 13 -4.87 -7.09 9.01
CA LEU A 13 -6.22 -6.62 9.35
C LEU A 13 -6.24 -5.73 10.60
N LEU A 14 -5.42 -6.01 11.60
CA LEU A 14 -5.34 -5.21 12.82
C LEU A 14 -4.89 -3.77 12.54
N ALA A 15 -3.89 -3.61 11.66
CA ALA A 15 -3.44 -2.29 11.23
C ALA A 15 -4.49 -1.59 10.35
N LEU A 16 -5.15 -2.32 9.43
CA LEU A 16 -6.21 -1.78 8.59
C LEU A 16 -7.37 -1.25 9.45
N GLU A 17 -7.87 -2.04 10.41
CA GLU A 17 -8.98 -1.65 11.27
C GLU A 17 -8.63 -0.43 12.14
N ALA A 18 -7.38 -0.35 12.64
CA ALA A 18 -6.92 0.82 13.36
C ALA A 18 -6.89 2.08 12.48
N VAL A 19 -6.43 1.96 11.24
CA VAL A 19 -6.46 3.07 10.27
C VAL A 19 -7.89 3.45 9.90
N MET A 20 -8.78 2.48 9.66
CA MET A 20 -10.20 2.74 9.39
C MET A 20 -10.86 3.51 10.53
N ALA A 21 -10.59 3.13 11.79
CA ALA A 21 -11.07 3.87 12.95
C ALA A 21 -10.50 5.31 13.01
N ASP A 22 -9.22 5.51 12.68
CA ASP A 22 -8.65 6.86 12.60
C ASP A 22 -9.29 7.69 11.47
N LEU A 23 -9.64 7.08 10.33
CA LEU A 23 -10.35 7.74 9.24
C LEU A 23 -11.73 8.27 9.67
N GLU A 24 -12.46 7.53 10.52
CA GLU A 24 -13.74 8.01 11.09
C GLU A 24 -13.57 9.27 11.94
N VAL A 25 -12.42 9.41 12.62
CA VAL A 25 -12.07 10.61 13.40
C VAL A 25 -11.65 11.75 12.46
N GLN A 26 -10.82 11.46 11.46
CA GLN A 26 -10.31 12.48 10.53
C GLN A 26 -11.35 13.01 9.55
N ARG A 27 -12.43 12.24 9.30
CA ARG A 27 -13.55 12.55 8.40
C ARG A 27 -13.10 13.14 7.06
N PRO A 28 -12.25 12.44 6.30
CA PRO A 28 -11.87 12.91 4.98
C PRO A 28 -13.09 12.94 4.05
N ASP A 29 -13.09 13.84 3.07
CA ASP A 29 -14.13 13.91 2.04
C ASP A 29 -14.03 12.71 1.08
N GLN A 30 -12.82 12.16 0.91
CA GLN A 30 -12.53 10.99 0.08
C GLN A 30 -11.43 10.13 0.71
N VAL A 31 -11.51 8.83 0.49
CA VAL A 31 -10.47 7.85 0.85
C VAL A 31 -10.10 7.05 -0.38
N TRP A 32 -8.80 6.92 -0.66
CA TRP A 32 -8.27 6.12 -1.77
C TRP A 32 -7.29 5.08 -1.26
N CYS A 33 -7.17 3.95 -1.96
CA CYS A 33 -6.26 2.86 -1.61
C CYS A 33 -5.19 2.64 -2.69
N GLY A 34 -3.92 2.60 -2.27
CA GLY A 34 -2.73 2.46 -3.11
C GLY A 34 -2.40 1.02 -3.53
N GLY A 35 -3.20 0.03 -3.15
CA GLY A 35 -2.96 -1.38 -3.45
C GLY A 35 -2.14 -2.11 -2.39
N ASP A 36 -1.68 -3.30 -2.75
CA ASP A 36 -0.95 -4.26 -1.91
C ASP A 36 -1.74 -4.67 -0.66
N LEU A 37 -2.85 -5.37 -0.90
CA LEU A 37 -3.88 -5.56 0.11
C LEU A 37 -3.63 -6.77 1.01
N GLY A 38 -3.10 -7.87 0.47
CA GLY A 38 -3.14 -9.18 1.12
C GLY A 38 -1.79 -9.85 1.36
N TRP A 39 -0.80 -9.58 0.51
CA TRP A 39 0.41 -10.40 0.43
C TRP A 39 1.21 -10.41 1.75
N LEU A 40 1.65 -11.61 2.14
CA LEU A 40 2.41 -11.95 3.35
C LEU A 40 1.70 -11.70 4.69
N GLY A 41 0.43 -11.30 4.69
CA GLY A 41 -0.35 -11.18 5.93
C GLY A 41 -1.29 -12.37 6.17
N PRO A 42 -1.61 -12.65 7.44
CA PRO A 42 -2.45 -13.79 7.82
C PRO A 42 -3.94 -13.56 7.49
N TRP A 43 -4.36 -12.32 7.20
CA TRP A 43 -5.75 -11.94 6.96
C TRP A 43 -5.97 -11.38 5.55
N ALA A 44 -5.34 -12.00 4.54
CA ALA A 44 -5.42 -11.52 3.17
C ALA A 44 -6.87 -11.43 2.65
N PRO A 45 -7.72 -12.47 2.77
CA PRO A 45 -9.12 -12.38 2.31
C PRO A 45 -9.91 -11.29 3.04
N GLU A 46 -9.74 -11.14 4.35
CA GLU A 46 -10.45 -10.14 5.14
C GLU A 46 -10.04 -8.71 4.76
N CYS A 47 -8.75 -8.45 4.54
CA CYS A 47 -8.28 -7.15 4.08
C CYS A 47 -8.80 -6.81 2.68
N ILE A 48 -8.76 -7.76 1.75
CA ILE A 48 -9.29 -7.59 0.39
C ILE A 48 -10.78 -7.23 0.44
N GLN A 49 -11.57 -8.01 1.18
CA GLN A 49 -13.01 -7.81 1.31
C GLN A 49 -13.33 -6.47 1.98
N ARG A 50 -12.65 -6.10 3.07
CA ARG A 50 -12.86 -4.80 3.73
C ARG A 50 -12.60 -3.61 2.80
N VAL A 51 -11.53 -3.66 2.01
CA VAL A 51 -11.22 -2.59 1.05
C VAL A 51 -12.25 -2.58 -0.08
N ARG A 52 -12.64 -3.74 -0.60
CA ARG A 52 -13.66 -3.85 -1.66
C ARG A 52 -15.03 -3.32 -1.19
N GLU A 53 -15.47 -3.70 0.00
CA GLU A 53 -16.76 -3.26 0.59
C GLU A 53 -16.79 -1.77 0.92
N SER A 54 -15.63 -1.17 1.22
CA SER A 54 -15.54 0.27 1.48
C SER A 54 -15.88 1.14 0.26
N GLY A 55 -15.78 0.58 -0.95
CA GLY A 55 -16.03 1.29 -2.20
C GLY A 55 -15.00 2.38 -2.54
N TRP A 56 -13.84 2.37 -1.88
CA TRP A 56 -12.77 3.34 -2.15
C TRP A 56 -12.15 3.12 -3.53
N PRO A 57 -11.87 4.20 -4.29
CA PRO A 57 -10.99 4.10 -5.44
C PRO A 57 -9.67 3.42 -5.04
N THR A 58 -9.39 2.28 -5.65
CA THR A 58 -8.25 1.43 -5.32
C THR A 58 -7.44 1.20 -6.58
N VAL A 59 -6.12 1.31 -6.48
CA VAL A 59 -5.19 0.99 -7.58
C VAL A 59 -4.48 -0.32 -7.31
N LYS A 60 -4.00 -0.96 -8.37
CA LYS A 60 -3.30 -2.24 -8.33
C LYS A 60 -1.88 -2.08 -7.82
N GLY A 61 -1.49 -2.84 -6.80
CA GLY A 61 -0.12 -3.05 -6.39
C GLY A 61 0.55 -4.26 -7.05
N ASN A 62 1.87 -4.38 -6.90
CA ASN A 62 2.59 -5.55 -7.45
C ASN A 62 2.25 -6.82 -6.70
N THR A 63 2.05 -6.74 -5.38
CA THR A 63 1.73 -7.93 -4.59
C THR A 63 0.29 -8.37 -4.74
N ASP A 64 -0.60 -7.47 -5.19
CA ASP A 64 -1.95 -7.83 -5.65
C ASP A 64 -1.92 -8.72 -6.91
N VAL A 65 -0.83 -8.69 -7.68
CA VAL A 65 -0.59 -9.63 -8.79
C VAL A 65 0.08 -10.90 -8.28
N TRP A 66 1.12 -10.77 -7.45
CA TRP A 66 1.85 -11.94 -6.96
C TRP A 66 0.98 -12.88 -6.12
N ILE A 67 0.03 -12.35 -5.35
CA ILE A 67 -0.90 -13.15 -4.54
C ILE A 67 -1.81 -14.06 -5.38
N THR A 68 -1.98 -13.78 -6.68
CA THR A 68 -2.75 -14.65 -7.59
C THR A 68 -1.91 -15.79 -8.16
N GLY A 69 -0.65 -15.94 -7.75
CA GLY A 69 0.27 -16.94 -8.27
C GLY A 69 0.94 -16.54 -9.58
N ASP A 70 0.85 -15.27 -10.00
CA ASP A 70 1.56 -14.76 -11.18
C ASP A 70 2.84 -14.03 -10.75
N PRO A 71 4.04 -14.66 -10.84
CA PRO A 71 5.30 -14.07 -10.38
C PRO A 71 5.89 -13.12 -11.44
N GLN A 72 5.10 -12.17 -11.94
CA GLN A 72 5.57 -11.15 -12.89
C GLN A 72 6.81 -10.43 -12.34
N THR A 73 7.76 -10.14 -13.23
CA THR A 73 9.02 -9.43 -12.94
C THR A 73 9.96 -10.14 -11.96
N VAL A 74 9.63 -11.36 -11.52
CA VAL A 74 10.53 -12.21 -10.74
C VAL A 74 11.35 -13.08 -11.72
N ASP A 75 12.63 -12.74 -11.86
CA ASP A 75 13.53 -13.37 -12.84
C ASP A 75 14.19 -14.66 -12.33
N SER A 76 14.50 -14.72 -11.03
CA SER A 76 15.13 -15.89 -10.41
C SER A 76 14.15 -17.06 -10.30
N GLU A 77 14.54 -18.23 -10.79
CA GLU A 77 13.72 -19.43 -10.69
C GLU A 77 13.40 -19.81 -9.24
N GLU A 78 14.39 -19.67 -8.34
CA GLU A 78 14.22 -19.92 -6.90
C GLU A 78 13.20 -18.97 -6.27
N ASP A 79 13.25 -17.68 -6.63
CA ASP A 79 12.32 -16.68 -6.11
C ASP A 79 10.91 -16.92 -6.68
N ARG A 80 10.79 -17.31 -7.95
CA ARG A 80 9.50 -17.66 -8.58
C ARG A 80 8.82 -18.82 -7.86
N VAL A 81 9.57 -19.89 -7.55
CA VAL A 81 9.05 -21.04 -6.79
C VAL A 81 8.57 -20.58 -5.41
N SER A 82 9.36 -19.74 -4.74
CA SER A 82 9.01 -19.21 -3.41
C SER A 82 7.74 -18.34 -3.44
N PHE A 83 7.59 -17.48 -4.45
CA PHE A 83 6.42 -16.63 -4.61
C PHE A 83 5.17 -17.45 -4.94
N ILE A 84 5.27 -18.45 -5.81
CA ILE A 84 4.15 -19.35 -6.11
C ILE A 84 3.71 -20.09 -4.84
N ALA A 85 4.65 -20.63 -4.05
CA ALA A 85 4.32 -21.32 -2.81
C ALA A 85 3.62 -20.40 -1.79
N LEU A 86 4.06 -19.14 -1.68
CA LEU A 86 3.38 -18.13 -0.85
C LEU A 86 1.97 -17.83 -1.34
N ALA A 87 1.78 -17.66 -2.66
CA ALA A 87 0.46 -17.43 -3.24
C ALA A 87 -0.48 -18.61 -3.02
N GLU A 88 0.02 -19.84 -3.15
CA GLU A 88 -0.73 -21.07 -2.86
C GLU A 88 -1.15 -21.14 -1.38
N GLU A 89 -0.27 -20.77 -0.45
CA GLU A 89 -0.60 -20.74 0.98
C GLU A 89 -1.64 -19.66 1.33
N HIS A 90 -1.62 -18.52 0.62
CA HIS A 90 -2.65 -17.49 0.78
C HIS A 90 -4.03 -17.98 0.36
N ALA A 91 -4.10 -18.89 -0.62
CA ALA A 91 -5.31 -19.55 -1.07
C ALA A 91 -6.48 -18.57 -1.33
N ILE A 92 -6.20 -17.42 -1.94
CA ILE A 92 -7.23 -16.43 -2.26
C ILE A 92 -8.24 -17.01 -3.27
N SER A 93 -9.49 -16.56 -3.19
CA SER A 93 -10.53 -17.03 -4.10
C SER A 93 -10.27 -16.54 -5.53
N GLN A 94 -10.81 -17.24 -6.53
CA GLN A 94 -10.73 -16.78 -7.92
C GLN A 94 -11.42 -15.42 -8.10
N ASP A 95 -12.51 -15.15 -7.38
CA ASP A 95 -13.21 -13.86 -7.45
C ASP A 95 -12.35 -12.72 -6.89
N ASP A 96 -11.63 -12.96 -5.80
CA ASP A 96 -10.67 -11.98 -5.26
C ASP A 96 -9.50 -11.77 -6.22
N ALA A 97 -8.93 -12.84 -6.77
CA ALA A 97 -7.86 -12.77 -7.75
C ALA A 97 -8.29 -11.97 -8.99
N ASP A 98 -9.47 -12.27 -9.55
CA ASP A 98 -10.01 -11.57 -10.72
C ASP A 98 -10.26 -10.09 -10.40
N TRP A 99 -10.76 -9.77 -9.21
CA TRP A 99 -10.96 -8.39 -8.79
C TRP A 99 -9.64 -7.63 -8.68
N LEU A 100 -8.62 -8.20 -8.02
CA LEU A 100 -7.29 -7.61 -7.89
C LEU A 100 -6.65 -7.36 -9.25
N LEU A 101 -6.72 -8.34 -10.17
CA LEU A 101 -6.17 -8.24 -11.51
C LEU A 101 -6.89 -7.20 -12.38
N ASN A 102 -8.14 -6.84 -12.06
CA ASN A 102 -8.90 -5.82 -12.77
C ASN A 102 -8.78 -4.41 -12.18
N LEU A 103 -8.08 -4.22 -11.05
CA LEU A 103 -7.81 -2.90 -10.49
C LEU A 103 -7.01 -2.02 -11.48
N PRO A 104 -7.31 -0.71 -11.58
CA PRO A 104 -6.59 0.22 -12.45
C PRO A 104 -5.16 0.47 -11.93
N LEU A 105 -4.24 0.85 -12.82
CA LEU A 105 -2.86 1.22 -12.42
C LEU A 105 -2.77 2.59 -11.74
N GLY A 106 -3.76 3.44 -11.94
CA GLY A 106 -3.78 4.78 -11.37
C GLY A 106 -5.19 5.32 -11.18
N HIS A 107 -5.31 6.26 -10.25
CA HIS A 107 -6.54 6.98 -9.98
C HIS A 107 -6.25 8.48 -9.90
N THR A 108 -6.99 9.28 -10.67
CA THR A 108 -6.89 10.74 -10.62
C THR A 108 -8.15 11.31 -9.98
N GLY A 109 -7.95 12.16 -8.98
CA GLY A 109 -9.05 12.85 -8.31
C GLY A 109 -8.98 14.37 -8.43
N THR A 110 -9.91 15.03 -7.75
CA THR A 110 -9.99 16.49 -7.71
C THR A 110 -8.71 17.11 -7.16
N GLY A 111 -8.30 18.25 -7.74
CA GLY A 111 -7.16 19.02 -7.25
C GLY A 111 -5.80 18.65 -7.87
N SER A 112 -5.79 17.90 -8.98
CA SER A 112 -4.56 17.44 -9.66
C SER A 112 -3.71 16.56 -8.76
N VAL A 113 -4.35 15.53 -8.20
CA VAL A 113 -3.68 14.46 -7.46
C VAL A 113 -3.81 13.17 -8.27
N LEU A 114 -2.67 12.52 -8.52
CA LEU A 114 -2.58 11.19 -9.12
C LEU A 114 -2.13 10.21 -8.04
N LEU A 115 -2.88 9.13 -7.85
CA LEU A 115 -2.49 7.96 -7.06
C LEU A 115 -2.06 6.83 -8.00
N VAL A 116 -0.90 6.23 -7.75
CA VAL A 116 -0.36 5.03 -8.39
C VAL A 116 0.26 4.15 -7.30
N HIS A 117 0.52 2.88 -7.58
CA HIS A 117 1.22 2.04 -6.59
C HIS A 117 2.74 2.23 -6.66
N GLY A 118 3.33 1.93 -7.82
CA GLY A 118 4.74 2.16 -8.12
C GLY A 118 4.92 3.41 -8.97
N THR A 119 5.51 3.25 -10.15
CA THR A 119 5.51 4.27 -11.21
C THR A 119 4.15 4.36 -11.91
N PRO A 120 3.84 5.46 -12.65
CA PRO A 120 2.59 5.58 -13.39
C PRO A 120 2.32 4.50 -14.43
N ASP A 121 3.38 3.87 -14.93
CA ASP A 121 3.31 2.88 -16.01
C ASP A 121 3.53 1.45 -15.49
N SER A 122 3.89 1.26 -14.22
CA SER A 122 4.19 -0.06 -13.66
C SER A 122 4.08 -0.09 -12.13
N PRO A 123 3.33 -1.05 -11.55
CA PRO A 123 3.27 -1.23 -10.10
C PRO A 123 4.49 -1.95 -9.53
N PHE A 124 5.37 -2.51 -10.37
CA PHE A 124 6.49 -3.36 -9.93
C PHE A 124 7.79 -2.60 -9.66
N ARG A 125 7.80 -1.28 -9.88
CA ARG A 125 8.99 -0.45 -9.76
C ARG A 125 8.63 0.87 -9.12
N ALA A 126 9.44 1.33 -8.19
CA ALA A 126 9.40 2.69 -7.67
C ALA A 126 10.78 3.07 -7.12
N PRO A 127 11.14 4.36 -7.10
CA PRO A 127 12.35 4.81 -6.42
C PRO A 127 12.18 4.78 -4.90
N MET A 128 13.29 4.61 -4.19
CA MET A 128 13.42 4.84 -2.75
C MET A 128 13.48 6.34 -2.43
N PRO A 129 13.20 6.75 -1.17
CA PRO A 129 13.20 8.17 -0.77
C PRO A 129 14.54 8.88 -1.07
N ASP A 130 15.64 8.14 -0.94
CA ASP A 130 17.03 8.59 -1.08
C ASP A 130 17.62 8.39 -2.49
N ASP A 131 16.84 7.85 -3.42
CA ASP A 131 17.28 7.68 -4.81
C ASP A 131 17.53 9.01 -5.53
N PRO A 132 18.44 9.03 -6.51
CA PRO A 132 18.80 10.23 -7.23
C PRO A 132 17.62 10.79 -8.04
N ALA A 133 17.65 12.11 -8.31
CA ALA A 133 16.56 12.81 -8.99
C ALA A 133 16.08 12.18 -10.32
N PRO A 134 16.95 11.62 -11.18
CA PRO A 134 16.51 10.99 -12.43
C PRO A 134 15.51 9.83 -12.23
N ASP A 135 15.57 9.10 -11.12
CA ASP A 135 14.68 7.96 -10.86
C ASP A 135 13.24 8.40 -10.55
N PHE A 136 13.06 9.69 -10.25
CA PHE A 136 11.74 10.31 -10.05
C PHE A 136 11.18 10.94 -11.33
N SER A 137 11.92 10.95 -12.44
CA SER A 137 11.45 11.49 -13.72
C SER A 137 10.12 10.89 -14.23
N PRO A 138 9.75 9.62 -13.97
CA PRO A 138 8.45 9.09 -14.40
C PRO A 138 7.23 9.81 -13.82
N TYR A 139 7.40 10.50 -12.68
CA TYR A 139 6.33 11.21 -11.97
C TYR A 139 6.21 12.69 -12.36
N GLU A 140 7.24 13.27 -12.97
CA GLU A 140 7.26 14.69 -13.34
C GLU A 140 6.14 14.99 -14.36
N ASP A 141 5.49 16.15 -14.19
CA ASP A 141 4.42 16.65 -15.06
C ASP A 141 3.19 15.72 -15.21
N ARG A 142 3.07 14.67 -14.40
CA ARG A 142 1.90 13.79 -14.39
C ARG A 142 0.69 14.39 -13.67
N ALA A 143 0.96 15.12 -12.60
CA ALA A 143 -0.02 15.86 -11.80
C ALA A 143 0.71 16.88 -10.91
N ALA A 144 -0.01 17.83 -10.30
CA ALA A 144 0.60 18.73 -9.32
C ALA A 144 1.12 17.96 -8.09
N ILE A 145 0.40 16.89 -7.71
CA ILE A 145 0.78 15.96 -6.65
C ILE A 145 0.66 14.53 -7.19
N VAL A 146 1.74 13.76 -7.08
CA VAL A 146 1.74 12.32 -7.35
C VAL A 146 1.99 11.59 -6.06
N VAL A 147 1.08 10.68 -5.70
CA VAL A 147 1.20 9.84 -4.51
C VAL A 147 1.44 8.41 -4.96
N TYR A 148 2.48 7.80 -4.42
CA TYR A 148 2.79 6.38 -4.65
C TYR A 148 2.99 5.61 -3.34
N ALA A 149 3.15 4.30 -3.45
CA ALA A 149 3.25 3.34 -2.35
C ALA A 149 4.50 2.47 -2.52
N HIS A 150 4.42 1.13 -2.41
CA HIS A 150 5.45 0.17 -2.80
C HIS A 150 6.69 0.08 -1.89
N VAL A 151 7.27 1.21 -1.47
CA VAL A 151 8.55 1.24 -0.72
C VAL A 151 8.38 1.37 0.80
N HIS A 152 7.14 1.46 1.27
CA HIS A 152 6.75 1.41 2.69
C HIS A 152 7.38 2.49 3.60
N ARG A 153 7.94 3.55 3.01
CA ARG A 153 8.59 4.66 3.72
C ARG A 153 7.90 5.96 3.36
N ALA A 154 7.33 6.62 4.36
CA ALA A 154 6.63 7.88 4.21
C ALA A 154 7.59 9.03 3.94
N PHE A 155 7.38 9.77 2.85
CA PHE A 155 8.10 11.01 2.58
C PHE A 155 7.33 11.94 1.64
N VAL A 156 7.81 13.18 1.52
CA VAL A 156 7.40 14.13 0.49
C VAL A 156 8.65 14.73 -0.15
N ARG A 157 8.67 14.79 -1.47
CA ARG A 157 9.74 15.34 -2.30
C ARG A 157 9.16 16.32 -3.31
N ARG A 158 9.78 17.48 -3.47
CA ARG A 158 9.49 18.39 -4.59
C ARG A 158 10.48 18.11 -5.71
N LEU A 159 9.98 17.84 -6.91
CA LEU A 159 10.79 17.68 -8.11
C LEU A 159 11.11 19.04 -8.75
N SER A 160 12.06 19.05 -9.69
CA SER A 160 12.52 20.27 -10.34
C SER A 160 11.45 20.98 -11.16
N GLY A 161 10.52 20.23 -11.79
CA GLY A 161 9.38 20.79 -12.52
C GLY A 161 8.26 21.32 -11.61
N GLY A 162 8.40 21.16 -10.29
CA GLY A 162 7.46 21.65 -9.29
C GLY A 162 6.46 20.60 -8.79
N THR A 163 6.39 19.43 -9.43
CA THR A 163 5.60 18.28 -8.98
C THR A 163 5.96 17.91 -7.54
N LEU A 164 4.94 17.73 -6.70
CA LEU A 164 5.12 17.12 -5.39
C LEU A 164 4.91 15.61 -5.48
N VAL A 165 5.95 14.84 -5.20
CA VAL A 165 5.86 13.39 -5.05
C VAL A 165 5.76 13.06 -3.57
N ALA A 166 4.81 12.23 -3.18
CA ALA A 166 4.68 11.75 -1.82
C ALA A 166 4.51 10.23 -1.80
N ASN A 167 5.03 9.62 -0.74
CA ASN A 167 4.77 8.21 -0.45
C ASN A 167 3.89 8.09 0.80
N THR A 168 2.92 7.19 0.82
CA THR A 168 2.02 7.03 1.98
C THR A 168 2.72 6.46 3.23
N GLY A 169 3.86 5.81 3.05
CA GLY A 169 4.30 4.75 3.96
C GLY A 169 3.38 3.54 3.82
N ALA A 170 3.47 2.58 4.74
CA ALA A 170 2.65 1.38 4.71
C ALA A 170 1.70 1.28 5.91
N VAL A 171 0.50 0.75 5.67
CA VAL A 171 -0.46 0.42 6.74
C VAL A 171 0.00 -0.83 7.48
N GLY A 172 0.26 -1.91 6.75
CA GLY A 172 0.50 -3.22 7.35
C GLY A 172 1.95 -3.51 7.69
N LEU A 173 2.87 -3.00 6.88
CA LEU A 173 4.31 -3.30 6.97
C LEU A 173 5.20 -2.05 6.89
N PRO A 174 5.06 -1.09 7.83
CA PRO A 174 5.88 0.12 7.84
C PRO A 174 7.38 -0.22 7.94
N MET A 175 8.19 0.36 7.05
CA MET A 175 9.66 0.19 7.04
C MET A 175 10.41 1.40 7.60
N ASP A 176 9.68 2.34 8.22
CA ASP A 176 10.19 3.58 8.79
C ASP A 176 9.63 3.88 10.18
N GLY A 177 9.14 2.85 10.88
CA GLY A 177 8.58 2.95 12.22
C GLY A 177 7.78 1.70 12.61
N ASP A 178 7.15 1.75 13.77
CA ASP A 178 6.35 0.65 14.33
C ASP A 178 4.82 0.85 14.19
N THR A 179 4.40 2.04 13.76
CA THR A 179 3.00 2.40 13.54
C THR A 179 2.60 2.34 12.07
N ALA A 180 1.34 1.98 11.80
CA ALA A 180 0.74 2.10 10.49
C ALA A 180 0.81 3.55 9.98
N SER A 181 0.98 3.73 8.67
CA SER A 181 1.10 5.04 8.02
C SER A 181 0.08 5.21 6.92
N TYR A 182 -0.48 6.42 6.80
CA TYR A 182 -1.23 6.86 5.63
C TYR A 182 -1.09 8.38 5.44
N LEU A 183 -1.47 8.90 4.28
CA LEU A 183 -1.32 10.31 3.93
C LEU A 183 -2.67 11.04 3.99
N LEU A 184 -2.67 12.23 4.60
CA LEU A 184 -3.74 13.22 4.47
C LEU A 184 -3.29 14.36 3.57
N ILE A 185 -4.16 14.73 2.63
CA ILE A 185 -4.01 15.92 1.79
C ILE A 185 -5.15 16.87 2.11
N ASP A 186 -4.80 17.98 2.77
CA ASP A 186 -5.71 19.08 3.06
C ASP A 186 -5.58 20.17 2.01
N ARG A 187 -6.70 20.61 1.44
CA ARG A 187 -6.78 21.76 0.54
C ARG A 187 -7.78 22.79 1.03
N VAL A 188 -7.30 24.01 1.25
CA VAL A 188 -8.09 25.19 1.62
C VAL A 188 -7.76 26.31 0.63
N GLY A 189 -8.66 26.56 -0.34
CA GLY A 189 -8.38 27.47 -1.44
C GLY A 189 -7.21 26.99 -2.31
N THR A 190 -6.14 27.79 -2.34
CA THR A 190 -4.88 27.47 -3.02
C THR A 190 -3.86 26.74 -2.13
N ASP A 191 -4.06 26.75 -0.82
CA ASP A 191 -3.12 26.15 0.12
C ASP A 191 -3.32 24.63 0.16
N ILE A 192 -2.21 23.91 0.04
CA ILE A 192 -2.18 22.45 0.10
C ILE A 192 -1.20 22.02 1.19
N THR A 193 -1.66 21.16 2.09
CA THR A 193 -0.84 20.54 3.14
C THR A 193 -0.89 19.03 3.01
N LEU A 194 0.29 18.40 2.98
CA LEU A 194 0.45 16.95 3.04
C LEU A 194 0.90 16.57 4.45
N ARG A 195 0.25 15.58 5.06
CA ARG A 195 0.59 15.11 6.41
C ARG A 195 0.47 13.61 6.52
N HIS A 196 1.56 12.95 6.92
CA HIS A 196 1.50 11.54 7.29
C HIS A 196 0.85 11.38 8.65
N ARG A 197 -0.13 10.50 8.71
CA ARG A 197 -0.78 10.02 9.93
C ARG A 197 -0.09 8.73 10.36
N ARG A 198 0.20 8.62 11.65
CA ARG A 198 0.78 7.44 12.27
C ARG A 198 -0.24 6.88 13.26
N VAL A 199 -0.54 5.59 13.14
CA VAL A 199 -1.60 4.91 13.89
C VAL A 199 -1.04 3.66 14.56
N THR A 200 -1.17 3.59 15.87
CA THR A 200 -0.79 2.40 16.66
C THR A 200 -1.82 1.29 16.46
N PHE A 201 -1.35 0.05 16.38
CA PHE A 201 -2.20 -1.14 16.32
C PHE A 201 -1.60 -2.26 17.19
N ASP A 202 -2.36 -3.32 17.45
CA ASP A 202 -1.93 -4.42 18.32
C ASP A 202 -0.95 -5.37 17.60
N ARG A 203 0.32 -4.95 17.54
CA ARG A 203 1.42 -5.75 16.98
C ARG A 203 1.59 -7.08 17.71
N ARG A 204 1.34 -7.12 19.02
CA ARG A 204 1.48 -8.34 19.82
C ARG A 204 0.44 -9.38 19.42
N ALA A 205 -0.81 -8.96 19.17
CA ALA A 205 -1.84 -9.83 18.62
C ALA A 205 -1.46 -10.31 17.20
N GLY A 206 -0.90 -9.43 16.36
CA GLY A 206 -0.35 -9.78 15.05
C GLY A 206 0.69 -10.91 15.12
N LEU A 207 1.70 -10.76 15.98
CA LEU A 207 2.74 -11.78 16.18
C LEU A 207 2.18 -13.09 16.77
N ALA A 208 1.21 -12.99 17.68
CA ALA A 208 0.55 -14.16 18.23
C ALA A 208 -0.20 -14.95 17.15
N GLU A 209 -0.88 -14.26 16.23
CA GLU A 209 -1.55 -14.89 15.10
C GLU A 209 -0.54 -15.52 14.14
N ALA A 210 0.52 -14.80 13.78
CA ALA A 210 1.60 -15.30 12.93
C ALA A 210 2.13 -16.66 13.44
N LYS A 211 2.38 -16.74 14.74
CA LYS A 211 2.79 -17.97 15.41
C LYS A 211 1.72 -19.06 15.41
N ARG A 212 0.45 -18.69 15.54
CA ARG A 212 -0.68 -19.62 15.57
C ARG A 212 -0.88 -20.28 14.20
N ILE A 213 -0.81 -19.51 13.12
CA ILE A 213 -1.00 -20.03 11.76
C ILE A 213 0.23 -20.81 11.28
N GLY A 214 1.44 -20.41 11.68
CA GLY A 214 2.67 -21.02 11.19
C GLY A 214 2.78 -20.93 9.66
N GLY A 215 3.47 -21.89 9.05
CA GLY A 215 3.65 -21.91 7.59
C GLY A 215 4.51 -20.76 7.08
N LEU A 216 4.59 -20.64 5.75
CA LEU A 216 5.37 -19.58 5.11
C LEU A 216 4.80 -18.20 5.47
N ILE A 217 3.47 -18.05 5.51
CA ILE A 217 2.83 -16.76 5.81
C ILE A 217 3.10 -16.35 7.25
N GLY A 218 2.90 -17.26 8.22
CA GLY A 218 3.12 -16.94 9.63
C GLY A 218 4.58 -16.59 9.92
N GLU A 219 5.52 -17.33 9.33
CA GLU A 219 6.95 -17.06 9.48
C GLU A 219 7.35 -15.72 8.86
N ARG A 220 6.93 -15.45 7.61
CA ARG A 220 7.23 -14.19 6.92
C ARG A 220 6.58 -12.98 7.58
N PHE A 221 5.32 -13.10 7.99
CA PHE A 221 4.63 -12.01 8.67
C PHE A 221 5.31 -11.65 9.99
N ALA A 222 5.72 -12.65 10.78
CA ALA A 222 6.45 -12.41 12.03
C ALA A 222 7.83 -11.77 11.80
N GLU A 223 8.56 -12.22 10.77
CA GLU A 223 9.85 -11.65 10.38
C GLU A 223 9.73 -10.16 10.04
N MET A 224 8.77 -9.81 9.19
CA MET A 224 8.59 -8.43 8.73
C MET A 224 7.98 -7.51 9.78
N LEU A 225 7.03 -8.00 10.58
CA LEU A 225 6.43 -7.20 11.65
C LEU A 225 7.49 -6.86 12.71
N GLY A 226 8.48 -7.73 12.91
CA GLY A 226 9.57 -7.55 13.86
C GLY A 226 9.10 -7.67 15.32
N PRO A 227 9.98 -7.40 16.30
CA PRO A 227 9.62 -7.49 17.70
C PRO A 227 8.52 -6.46 18.08
N ALA A 228 7.70 -6.81 19.06
CA ALA A 228 6.70 -5.94 19.68
C ALA A 228 7.22 -5.30 20.97
#